data_AF-A0A2S5N4M3-F1
#
_entry.id   AF-A0A2S5N4M3-F1
#
_cell.length_a   1.000
_cell.length_b   1.000
_cell.length_c   1.000
_cell.angle_alpha   90.00
_cell.angle_beta   90.00
_cell.angle_gamma   90.00
#
_symmetry.space_group_name_H-M   'P 1'
#
loop_
_entity.id
_entity.type
_entity.pdbx_description
1 polymer ?
#
loop_
_entity_poly.entity_id
_entity_poly.type
_entity_poly.pdbx_seq_one_letter_code
_entity_poly.pdbx_strand_id
1 'polypeptide(L)' 'AGGIVGDFEGNESWLTTGNIVAANPKVFSQMLQVLSPHLTNAQKTQFA' A
#
# COMPACT_ATOMS: atom_id res chain seq x y z
N ALA A 1 3.35 -17.69 -6.93
CA ALA A 1 2.68 -16.52 -7.53
C ALA A 1 3.55 -15.30 -7.25
N GLY A 2 4.22 -14.71 -8.25
CA GLY A 2 5.18 -13.60 -8.07
C GLY A 2 4.50 -12.25 -7.84
N GLY A 3 3.70 -12.15 -6.77
CA GLY A 3 3.02 -10.91 -6.38
C GLY A 3 3.90 -10.00 -5.51
N ILE A 4 3.47 -8.76 -5.35
CA ILE A 4 4.08 -7.74 -4.49
C ILE A 4 3.11 -7.47 -3.33
N VAL A 5 3.67 -7.24 -2.14
CA VAL A 5 2.95 -6.82 -0.94
C VAL A 5 3.53 -5.50 -0.47
N GLY A 6 2.67 -4.56 -0.10
CA GLY A 6 3.05 -3.24 0.44
C GLY A 6 1.91 -2.65 1.27
N ASP A 7 2.18 -1.53 1.92
CA ASP A 7 1.11 -0.69 2.49
C ASP A 7 0.42 0.16 1.42
N PHE A 8 -0.49 1.05 1.82
CA PHE A 8 -1.22 1.93 0.89
C PHE A 8 -0.36 3.02 0.24
N GLU A 9 0.88 3.18 0.70
CA GLU A 9 1.89 4.08 0.14
C GLU A 9 2.97 3.30 -0.63
N GLY A 10 2.90 1.96 -0.61
CA GLY A 10 3.86 1.06 -1.27
C GLY A 10 5.10 0.75 -0.43
N ASN A 11 5.11 1.08 0.87
CA ASN A 11 6.23 0.82 1.77
C ASN A 11 6.12 -0.55 2.46
N GLU A 12 7.15 -0.87 3.25
CA GLU A 12 7.25 -2.13 4.00
C GLU A 12 6.56 -2.11 5.39
N SER A 13 5.71 -1.12 5.65
CA SER A 13 5.07 -0.91 6.95
C SER A 13 3.74 -1.65 7.13
N TRP A 14 3.38 -2.56 6.22
CA TRP A 14 2.09 -3.28 6.22
C TRP A 14 1.87 -4.14 7.47
N LEU A 15 2.95 -4.67 8.07
CA LEU A 15 2.89 -5.45 9.32
C LEU A 15 2.58 -4.56 10.54
N THR A 16 2.98 -3.30 10.51
CA THR A 16 2.83 -2.37 11.64
C THR A 16 1.54 -1.56 11.53
N THR A 17 1.19 -1.11 10.32
CA THR A 17 -0.01 -0.29 10.06
C THR A 17 -1.27 -1.14 9.91
N GLY A 18 -1.14 -2.42 9.53
CA GLY A 18 -2.26 -3.29 9.15
C GLY A 18 -2.88 -2.94 7.80
N ASN A 19 -2.38 -1.91 7.11
CA ASN A 19 -2.79 -1.55 5.77
C ASN A 19 -2.02 -2.43 4.78
N ILE A 20 -2.72 -3.31 4.06
CA ILE A 20 -2.10 -4.30 3.18
C ILE A 20 -2.68 -4.15 1.77
N VAL A 21 -1.79 -4.02 0.78
CA VAL A 21 -2.08 -4.15 -0.64
C VAL A 21 -1.24 -5.30 -1.18
N ALA A 22 -1.90 -6.27 -1.79
CA ALA A 22 -1.26 -7.40 -2.45
C ALA A 22 -1.77 -7.48 -3.89
N ALA A 23 -0.86 -7.39 -4.85
CA ALA A 23 -1.20 -7.40 -6.26
C ALA A 23 -0.10 -8.02 -7.12
N ASN A 24 -0.39 -8.27 -8.39
CA ASN A 24 0.67 -8.62 -9.33
C ASN A 24 1.52 -7.38 -9.68
N PRO A 25 2.77 -7.54 -10.15
CA PRO A 25 3.65 -6.41 -10.49
C PRO A 25 3.06 -5.48 -11.56
N LYS A 26 2.17 -5.99 -12.41
CA LYS A 26 1.53 -5.23 -13.49
C LYS A 26 0.52 -4.20 -12.98
N VAL A 27 -0.18 -4.49 -11.88
CA VAL A 27 -1.28 -3.64 -11.37
C VAL A 27 -0.96 -3.00 -10.02
N PHE A 28 0.10 -3.42 -9.33
CA PHE A 28 0.47 -2.89 -8.01
C PHE A 28 0.59 -1.37 -8.00
N SER A 29 1.34 -0.78 -8.94
CA SER A 29 1.50 0.66 -9.05
C SER A 29 0.20 1.40 -9.38
N GLN A 30 -0.66 0.81 -10.21
CA GLN A 30 -1.97 1.37 -10.54
C GLN A 30 -2.89 1.38 -9.33
N MET A 31 -2.81 0.35 -8.49
CA MET A 31 -3.57 0.23 -7.25
C MET A 31 -3.19 1.36 -6.28
N LEU A 32 -1.89 1.63 -6.10
CA LEU A 32 -1.40 2.74 -5.27
C LEU A 32 -1.87 4.11 -5.79
N GLN A 33 -1.90 4.31 -7.12
CA GLN A 33 -2.41 5.54 -7.73
C GLN A 33 -3.90 5.77 -7.46
N VAL A 34 -4.71 4.71 -7.49
CA VAL A 34 -6.15 4.78 -7.20
C VAL A 34 -6.40 5.01 -5.70
N LEU A 35 -5.57 4.42 -4.84
CA LEU A 35 -5.68 4.58 -3.38
C LEU A 35 -5.22 5.97 -2.92
N SER A 36 -4.15 6.52 -3.50
CA SER A 36 -3.53 7.79 -3.10
C SER A 36 -4.51 8.94 -2.79
N PRO A 37 -5.47 9.30 -3.67
CA PRO A 37 -6.40 10.41 -3.38
C PRO A 37 -7.42 10.12 -2.27
N HIS A 38 -7.58 8.85 -1.87
CA HIS A 38 -8.53 8.41 -0.85
C HIS A 38 -7.89 8.19 0.52
N LEU A 39 -6.56 8.37 0.64
CA LEU A 39 -5.85 8.16 1.90
C LEU A 39 -6.14 9.27 2.90
N THR A 40 -6.80 8.88 3.99
CA THR A 40 -6.97 9.72 5.16
C THR A 40 -5.70 9.72 6.01
N ASN A 41 -5.54 10.73 6.88
CA ASN A 41 -4.37 10.79 7.78
C ASN A 41 -4.24 9.56 8.70
N ALA A 42 -5.35 8.86 8.99
CA ALA A 42 -5.34 7.64 9.78
C ALA A 42 -4.77 6.42 9.03
N GLN A 43 -4.68 6.49 7.70
CA GLN A 43 -4.22 5.39 6.83
C GLN A 43 -2.81 5.60 6.29
N LYS A 44 -2.23 6.79 6.52
CA LYS A 44 -0.84 7.08 6.17
C LYS A 44 0.10 6.48 7.21
N THR A 45 1.26 6.04 6.77
CA THR A 45 2.30 5.52 7.64
C THR A 45 2.88 6.67 8.47
N GLN A 46 2.41 6.78 9.71
CA GLN A 46 2.75 7.88 10.63
C GLN A 46 4.12 7.70 11.32
N PHE A 47 4.82 6.59 11.06
CA PHE A 47 6.01 6.16 11.80
C PHE A 47 7.22 5.82 10.91
N ALA A 48 7.27 6.29 9.66
CA ALA A 48 8.41 6.10 8.75
C ALA A 48 9.46 7.21 8.90
#